data_AF-A0A2U3GYN9-F1
#
_entry.id   AF-A0A2U3GYN9-F1
#
_cell.length_a   1.000
_cell.length_b   1.000
_cell.length_c   1.000
_cell.angle_alpha   90.00
_cell.angle_beta   90.00
_cell.angle_gamma   90.00
#
_symmetry.space_group_name_H-M   'P 1'
#
loop_
_entity.id
_entity.type
_entity.pdbx_description
1 polymer ?
#
loop_
_entity_poly.entity_id
_entity_poly.type
_entity_poly.pdbx_seq_one_letter_code
_entity_poly.pdbx_strand_id
1 'polypeptide(L)'
;MVIVGQAAAMFEGGPTGAGASVERTDAFLEEYQIARGRALSDNELQLCWAAGLWVRAFNAKKFHLDDFDALGRDEAETRVRQAGI
;
A
#
# COMPACT_ATOMS: atom_id res chain seq x y z
N MET A 1 -2.61 -13.03 2.97
CA MET A 1 -2.59 -12.07 1.86
C MET A 1 -2.52 -10.63 2.32
N VAL A 2 -3.52 -10.14 3.06
CA VAL A 2 -3.57 -8.76 3.60
C VAL A 2 -2.27 -8.24 4.23
N ILE A 3 -1.53 -9.06 5.00
CA ILE A 3 -0.23 -8.66 5.59
C ILE A 3 0.79 -8.27 4.51
N VAL A 4 0.78 -8.97 3.37
CA VAL A 4 1.69 -8.69 2.24
C VAL A 4 1.37 -7.32 1.63
N GLY A 5 0.09 -6.97 1.51
CA GLY A 5 -0.31 -5.65 1.04
C GLY A 5 0.10 -4.51 1.96
N GLN A 6 0.00 -4.73 3.28
CA GLN A 6 0.53 -3.78 4.26
C GLN A 6 2.06 -3.66 4.17
N ALA A 7 2.78 -4.78 4.03
CA ALA A 7 4.23 -4.78 3.85
C ALA A 7 4.65 -4.05 2.56
N ALA A 8 3.97 -4.34 1.45
CA ALA A 8 4.17 -3.70 0.15
C ALA A 8 3.98 -2.18 0.22
N ALA A 9 3.02 -1.70 1.02
CA ALA A 9 2.79 -0.27 1.19
C ALA A 9 3.81 0.43 2.11
N MET A 10 4.60 -0.32 2.89
CA MET A 10 5.42 0.22 3.98
C MET A 10 6.92 -0.11 3.90
N PHE A 11 7.36 -1.00 3.01
CA PHE A 11 8.75 -1.48 3.01
C PHE A 11 9.79 -0.37 2.77
N GLU A 12 9.42 0.73 2.10
CA GLU A 12 10.29 1.90 1.88
C GLU A 12 10.06 3.03 2.90
N GLY A 13 9.05 2.90 3.76
CA GLY A 13 8.55 4.00 4.60
C GLY A 13 9.51 4.48 5.68
N GLY A 14 10.53 3.68 6.05
CA GLY A 14 11.55 4.06 7.02
C GLY A 14 10.99 4.70 8.31
N PRO A 15 11.73 5.62 8.95
CA PRO A 15 11.27 6.37 10.13
C PRO A 15 10.19 7.41 9.81
N THR A 16 10.09 7.86 8.56
CA THR A 16 9.22 8.96 8.14
C THR A 16 7.78 8.51 7.90
N GLY A 17 7.53 7.21 7.78
CA GLY A 17 6.20 6.65 7.55
C GLY A 17 5.59 7.02 6.19
N ALA A 18 6.39 7.58 5.28
CA ALA A 18 6.01 8.00 3.93
C ALA A 18 5.46 6.83 3.07
N GLY A 19 5.72 5.59 3.47
CA GLY A 19 5.33 4.39 2.73
C GLY A 19 6.02 4.28 1.37
N ALA A 20 5.76 3.18 0.66
CA ALA A 20 6.18 3.00 -0.73
C ALA A 20 5.17 3.63 -1.69
N SER A 21 5.58 4.13 -2.86
CA SER A 21 4.63 4.64 -3.87
C SER A 21 3.68 3.55 -4.37
N VAL A 22 2.65 3.93 -5.16
CA VAL A 22 1.76 2.94 -5.81
C VAL A 22 2.56 1.99 -6.70
N GLU A 23 3.44 2.53 -7.55
CA GLU A 23 4.26 1.75 -8.48
C GLU A 23 5.19 0.79 -7.73
N ARG A 24 5.75 1.23 -6.61
CA ARG A 24 6.62 0.39 -5.76
C ARG A 24 5.83 -0.65 -4.99
N THR A 25 4.61 -0.33 -4.58
CA THR A 25 3.68 -1.30 -3.97
C THR A 25 3.32 -2.39 -4.98
N ASP A 26 3.02 -2.01 -6.23
CA ASP A 26 2.63 -2.94 -7.30
C ASP A 26 3.79 -3.88 -7.66
N ALA A 27 4.98 -3.32 -7.91
CA ALA A 27 6.20 -4.10 -8.16
C ALA A 27 6.52 -5.08 -7.01
N PHE A 28 6.31 -4.68 -5.75
CA PHE A 28 6.47 -5.58 -4.61
C PHE A 28 5.49 -6.77 -4.68
N LEU A 29 4.22 -6.52 -5.03
CA LEU A 29 3.21 -7.58 -5.13
C LEU A 29 3.49 -8.53 -6.32
N GLU A 30 4.02 -8.01 -7.43
CA GLU A 30 4.49 -8.82 -8.56
C GLU A 30 5.65 -9.74 -8.12
N GLU A 31 6.70 -9.19 -7.52
CA GLU A 31 7.85 -9.96 -7.05
C GLU A 31 7.47 -10.97 -5.96
N TYR A 32 6.53 -10.61 -5.07
CA TYR A 32 6.00 -11.53 -4.08
C TYR A 32 5.32 -12.76 -4.73
N GLN A 33 4.55 -12.55 -5.80
CA GLN A 33 3.90 -13.65 -6.53
C GLN A 33 4.91 -14.59 -7.19
N ILE A 34 5.96 -14.01 -7.79
CA ILE A 34 7.06 -14.77 -8.41
C ILE A 34 7.78 -15.58 -7.34
N ALA A 35 8.22 -14.95 -6.25
CA ALA A 35 8.94 -15.61 -5.16
C ALA A 35 8.10 -16.70 -4.48
N ARG A 36 6.78 -16.49 -4.36
CA ARG A 36 5.84 -17.48 -3.81
C ARG A 36 5.53 -18.62 -4.79
N GLY A 37 5.82 -18.46 -6.08
CA GLY A 37 5.46 -19.41 -7.13
C GLY A 37 3.95 -19.55 -7.33
N ARG A 38 3.17 -18.52 -6.98
CA ARG A 38 1.71 -18.53 -7.07
C ARG A 38 1.17 -17.13 -7.35
N ALA A 39 0.38 -17.02 -8.43
CA ALA A 39 -0.43 -15.84 -8.71
C ALA A 39 -1.55 -15.66 -7.67
N LEU A 40 -1.79 -14.41 -7.31
CA LEU A 40 -2.93 -14.00 -6.49
C LEU A 40 -4.14 -13.81 -7.41
N SER A 41 -5.31 -14.17 -6.89
CA SER A 41 -6.56 -13.77 -7.52
C SER A 41 -6.78 -12.26 -7.43
N ASP A 42 -7.62 -11.71 -8.29
CA ASP A 42 -8.00 -10.28 -8.27
C ASP A 42 -8.50 -9.85 -6.90
N ASN A 43 -9.34 -10.67 -6.25
CA ASN A 43 -9.82 -10.40 -4.90
C ASN A 43 -8.69 -10.42 -3.85
N GLU A 44 -7.71 -11.31 -3.97
CA GLU A 44 -6.53 -11.31 -3.09
C GLU A 44 -5.68 -10.05 -3.30
N LEU A 45 -5.54 -9.57 -4.54
CA LEU A 45 -4.85 -8.32 -4.86
C LEU A 45 -5.61 -7.12 -4.30
N GLN A 46 -6.93 -7.03 -4.50
CA GLN A 46 -7.77 -5.98 -3.92
C GLN A 46 -7.65 -5.93 -2.39
N LEU A 47 -7.65 -7.08 -1.72
CA LEU A 47 -7.42 -7.15 -0.28
C LEU A 47 -6.02 -6.67 0.14
N CYS A 48 -4.99 -6.97 -0.66
CA CYS A 48 -3.65 -6.42 -0.43
C CYS A 48 -3.66 -4.88 -0.55
N TRP A 49 -4.29 -4.34 -1.59
CA TRP A 49 -4.42 -2.90 -1.79
C TRP A 49 -5.22 -2.22 -0.69
N ALA A 50 -6.32 -2.83 -0.23
CA ALA A 50 -7.12 -2.33 0.89
C ALA A 50 -6.31 -2.29 2.21
N ALA A 51 -5.53 -3.34 2.50
CA ALA A 51 -4.67 -3.37 3.67
C ALA A 51 -3.54 -2.32 3.60
N GLY A 52 -2.93 -2.16 2.42
CA GLY A 52 -1.93 -1.12 2.17
C GLY A 52 -2.50 0.30 2.29
N LEU A 53 -3.70 0.53 1.74
CA LEU A 53 -4.42 1.80 1.87
C LEU A 53 -4.74 2.12 3.34
N TRP A 54 -5.19 1.13 4.12
CA TRP A 54 -5.51 1.33 5.53
C TRP A 54 -4.31 1.86 6.32
N VAL A 55 -3.12 1.26 6.17
CA VAL A 55 -1.92 1.72 6.90
C VAL A 55 -1.46 3.09 6.43
N ARG A 56 -1.55 3.38 5.13
CA ARG A 56 -1.20 4.71 4.59
C ARG A 56 -2.15 5.79 5.09
N ALA A 57 -3.45 5.53 5.12
CA ALA A 57 -4.45 6.43 5.69
C ALA A 57 -4.26 6.63 7.20
N PHE A 58 -3.91 5.56 7.92
CA PHE A 58 -3.57 5.65 9.35
C PHE A 58 -2.34 6.55 9.58
N ASN A 59 -1.28 6.40 8.78
CA ASN A 59 -0.09 7.24 8.85
C ASN A 59 -0.41 8.70 8.51
N ALA A 60 -1.18 8.96 7.46
CA ALA A 60 -1.61 10.32 7.10
C ALA A 60 -2.34 11.00 8.27
N LYS A 61 -3.25 10.29 8.94
CA LYS A 61 -3.89 10.80 10.17
C LYS A 61 -2.88 11.11 11.28
N LYS A 62 -1.84 10.28 11.44
CA LYS A 62 -0.80 10.47 12.47
C LYS A 62 0.05 11.71 12.18
N PHE A 63 0.45 11.90 10.94
CA PHE A 63 1.37 12.95 10.51
C PHE A 63 0.69 14.28 10.15
N HIS A 64 -0.64 14.32 10.10
CA HIS A 64 -1.38 15.55 9.77
C HIS A 64 -1.01 16.74 10.67
N LEU A 65 -0.72 16.51 11.96
CA LEU A 65 -0.33 17.56 12.89
C LEU A 65 1.13 18.02 12.71
N ASP A 66 1.95 17.25 12.01
CA ASP A 66 3.36 17.52 11.73
C ASP A 66 3.56 18.19 10.35
N ASP A 67 2.47 18.61 9.69
CA ASP A 67 2.44 19.19 8.33
C ASP A 67 3.12 18.30 7.28
N PHE A 68 3.05 16.98 7.48
CA PHE A 68 3.63 15.99 6.58
C PHE A 68 2.52 15.21 5.85
N ASP A 69 2.48 15.35 4.52
CA ASP A 69 1.54 14.65 3.65
C ASP A 69 2.01 13.21 3.39
N ALA A 70 1.71 12.31 4.31
CA ALA A 70 2.06 10.89 4.18
C ALA A 70 1.19 10.13 3.17
N LEU A 71 0.11 10.74 2.64
CA LEU A 71 -0.73 10.15 1.61
C LEU A 71 -1.44 11.25 0.81
N GLY A 72 -0.80 11.66 -0.29
CA GLY A 72 -1.37 12.62 -1.22
C GLY A 72 -2.68 12.14 -1.84
N ARG A 73 -3.55 13.09 -2.22
CA ARG A 73 -4.89 12.81 -2.77
C ARG A 73 -4.86 11.88 -3.98
N ASP A 74 -4.00 12.14 -4.96
CA ASP A 74 -3.92 11.35 -6.19
C ASP A 74 -3.46 9.91 -5.91
N GLU A 75 -2.56 9.74 -4.93
CA GLU A 75 -2.12 8.44 -4.47
C GLU A 75 -3.27 7.70 -3.76
N ALA A 76 -4.00 8.38 -2.88
CA ALA A 76 -5.15 7.82 -2.18
C ALA A 76 -6.22 7.32 -3.16
N GLU A 77 -6.57 8.12 -4.17
CA GLU A 77 -7.55 7.75 -5.20
C GLU A 77 -7.10 6.54 -6.02
N THR A 78 -5.81 6.47 -6.34
CA THR A 78 -5.25 5.33 -7.07
C THR A 78 -5.32 4.05 -6.24
N ARG A 79 -4.96 4.13 -4.95
CA ARG A 79 -5.05 3.01 -4.02
C ARG A 79 -6.49 2.55 -3.78
N VAL A 80 -7.46 3.47 -3.72
CA VAL A 80 -8.90 3.17 -3.62
C VAL A 80 -9.37 2.37 -4.84
N ARG A 81 -9.03 2.82 -6.05
CA ARG A 81 -9.36 2.08 -7.30
C ARG A 81 -8.77 0.66 -7.30
N GLN A 82 -7.50 0.52 -6.90
CA GLN A 82 -6.83 -0.78 -6.83
C GLN A 82 -7.41 -1.70 -5.74
N ALA A 83 -7.93 -1.13 -4.66
CA ALA A 83 -8.63 -1.84 -3.60
C ALA A 83 -10.05 -2.31 -4.00
N GLY A 84 -10.58 -1.84 -5.14
CA GLY A 84 -11.94 -2.15 -5.59
C GLY A 84 -13.03 -1.48 -4.73
N ILE A 85 -12.73 -0.31 -4.16
CA ILE A 85 -13.63 0.48 -3.29
C ILE A 85 -14.06 1.76 -4.01
#